data_AF-A0A9D8QES6-F1
#
_entry.id   AF-A0A9D8QES6-F1
#
_cell.length_a   1.000
_cell.length_b   1.000
_cell.length_c   1.000
_cell.angle_alpha   90.00
_cell.angle_beta   90.00
_cell.angle_gamma   90.00
#
_symmetry.space_group_name_H-M   'P 1'
#
loop_
_entity.id
_entity.type
_entity.pdbx_description
1 polymer ?
#
loop_
_entity_poly.entity_id
_entity_poly.type
_entity_poly.pdbx_seq_one_letter_code
_entity_poly.pdbx_strand_id
1 'polypeptide(L)'
;PGVSAAPRTEGREGTPSRAEQGYLHCGSNGAGHFVKMVHNGIEYGLMAAYAEGLNIIKHANLGLHEQPVDAETAPVMDPQYYRYEIDVSEVAEVWRRGSVVASWLLDLTAHALSTDQDLSGFTGRVSDSGEGRWTAMAAIEEGVPAPVISSALNSRFSSRGADAFADKVLSAMRKEFGGHAEKTGGLA
;
A
#
# COMPACT_ATOMS: atom_id res chain seq x y z
N PRO A 1 -16.05 10.62 15.62
CA PRO A 1 -16.14 11.95 14.97
C PRO A 1 -17.60 12.34 14.75
N GLY A 2 -17.99 13.57 15.12
CA GLY A 2 -19.35 14.09 14.89
C GLY A 2 -19.47 14.85 13.57
N VAL A 3 -20.59 15.56 13.37
CA VAL A 3 -20.93 16.29 12.13
C VAL A 3 -19.84 17.29 11.69
N SER A 4 -19.08 17.86 12.62
CA SER A 4 -18.00 18.81 12.32
C SER A 4 -16.74 18.18 11.74
N ALA A 5 -16.64 16.85 11.68
CA ALA A 5 -15.44 16.16 11.20
C ALA A 5 -15.27 16.22 9.68
N ALA A 6 -16.33 16.52 8.93
CA ALA A 6 -16.30 16.73 7.49
C ALA A 6 -17.41 17.69 7.06
N PRO A 7 -17.25 18.47 5.97
CA PRO A 7 -18.35 19.19 5.37
C PRO A 7 -19.52 18.26 5.04
N ARG A 8 -20.76 18.75 5.18
CA ARG A 8 -21.93 17.97 4.77
C ARG A 8 -21.88 17.73 3.26
N THR A 9 -22.29 16.54 2.84
CA THR A 9 -22.46 16.22 1.42
C THR A 9 -23.48 17.17 0.78
N GLU A 10 -23.15 17.68 -0.40
CA GLU A 10 -24.05 18.56 -1.17
C GLU A 10 -25.44 17.92 -1.33
N GLY A 11 -26.49 18.71 -1.15
CA GLY A 11 -27.89 18.27 -1.19
C GLY A 11 -28.44 17.66 0.10
N ARG A 12 -27.63 17.46 1.15
CA ARG A 12 -28.14 17.07 2.48
C ARG A 12 -28.57 18.29 3.29
N GLU A 13 -29.87 18.46 3.44
CA GLU A 13 -30.48 19.55 4.22
C GLU A 13 -31.04 19.06 5.57
N GLY A 14 -31.56 19.98 6.39
CA GLY A 14 -32.23 19.67 7.66
C GLY A 14 -31.32 19.12 8.75
N THR A 15 -31.93 18.43 9.73
CA THR A 15 -31.23 17.85 10.89
C THR A 15 -30.24 16.76 10.45
N PRO A 16 -28.97 16.79 10.89
CA PRO A 16 -27.98 15.77 10.52
C PRO A 16 -28.43 14.36 10.91
N SER A 17 -28.34 13.44 9.95
CA SER A 17 -28.63 12.02 10.17
C SER A 17 -27.63 11.36 11.13
N ARG A 18 -27.95 10.17 11.63
CA ARG A 18 -27.02 9.37 12.46
C ARG A 18 -25.69 9.12 11.76
N ALA A 19 -25.73 8.84 10.45
CA ALA A 19 -24.53 8.65 9.64
C ALA A 19 -23.65 9.91 9.60
N GLU A 20 -24.25 11.11 9.47
CA GLU A 20 -23.52 12.38 9.56
C GLU A 20 -22.96 12.63 10.98
N GLN A 21 -23.54 12.01 12.00
CA GLN A 21 -23.02 12.03 13.37
C GLN A 21 -21.95 10.96 13.64
N GLY A 22 -21.59 10.15 12.63
CA GLY A 22 -20.52 9.16 12.71
C GLY A 22 -20.91 7.79 13.28
N TYR A 23 -22.21 7.46 13.34
CA TYR A 23 -22.66 6.12 13.74
C TYR A 23 -23.86 5.64 12.90
N LEU A 24 -23.98 4.32 12.72
CA LEU A 24 -25.03 3.73 11.90
C LEU A 24 -25.48 2.38 12.47
N HIS A 25 -26.80 2.15 12.47
CA HIS A 25 -27.36 0.82 12.66
C HIS A 25 -27.32 0.09 11.31
N CYS A 26 -26.32 -0.78 11.13
CA CYS A 26 -26.02 -1.37 9.82
C CYS A 26 -26.95 -2.51 9.37
N GLY A 27 -27.80 -3.05 10.27
CA GLY A 27 -28.71 -4.15 9.92
C GLY A 27 -28.92 -5.12 11.09
N SER A 28 -29.22 -6.38 10.77
CA SER A 28 -29.35 -7.47 11.74
C SER A 28 -28.02 -7.78 12.45
N ASN A 29 -28.06 -8.73 13.39
CA ASN A 29 -26.86 -9.19 14.11
C ASN A 29 -25.72 -9.53 13.11
N GLY A 30 -24.52 -9.00 13.38
CA GLY A 30 -23.33 -9.19 12.54
C GLY A 30 -23.11 -8.09 11.49
N ALA A 31 -24.15 -7.37 11.05
CA ALA A 31 -24.02 -6.39 9.96
C ALA A 31 -23.01 -5.26 10.26
N GLY A 32 -22.95 -4.80 11.51
CA GLY A 32 -21.97 -3.79 11.94
C GLY A 32 -20.52 -4.29 11.84
N HIS A 33 -20.27 -5.53 12.26
CA HIS A 33 -18.95 -6.16 12.13
C HIS A 33 -18.56 -6.39 10.68
N PHE A 34 -19.52 -6.78 9.82
CA PHE A 34 -19.29 -6.96 8.40
C PHE A 34 -18.86 -5.64 7.73
N VAL A 35 -19.57 -4.54 7.98
CA VAL A 35 -19.19 -3.22 7.46
C VAL A 35 -17.80 -2.80 7.97
N LYS A 36 -17.49 -3.05 9.24
CA LYS A 36 -16.17 -2.76 9.82
C LYS A 36 -15.05 -3.63 9.21
N MET A 37 -15.33 -4.89 8.93
CA MET A 37 -14.39 -5.79 8.26
C MET A 37 -14.00 -5.22 6.89
N VAL A 38 -14.99 -4.87 6.06
CA VAL A 38 -14.75 -4.28 4.73
C VAL A 38 -14.03 -2.94 4.82
N HIS A 39 -14.36 -2.10 5.82
CA HIS A 39 -13.62 -0.86 6.11
C HIS A 39 -12.10 -1.14 6.27
N ASN A 40 -11.72 -2.16 7.04
CA ASN A 40 -10.31 -2.52 7.21
C ASN A 40 -9.66 -3.06 5.92
N GLY A 41 -10.42 -3.78 5.08
CA GLY A 41 -9.95 -4.18 3.75
C GLY A 41 -9.66 -2.96 2.85
N ILE A 42 -10.53 -1.96 2.86
CA ILE A 42 -10.32 -0.68 2.15
C ILE A 42 -9.09 0.04 2.69
N GLU A 43 -8.94 0.12 4.02
CA GLU A 43 -7.77 0.72 4.68
C GLU A 43 -6.46 0.09 4.19
N TYR A 44 -6.40 -1.24 4.04
CA TYR A 44 -5.22 -1.92 3.52
C TYR A 44 -4.89 -1.48 2.09
N GLY A 45 -5.89 -1.39 1.22
CA GLY A 45 -5.72 -0.93 -0.15
C GLY A 45 -5.21 0.52 -0.23
N LEU A 46 -5.75 1.41 0.60
CA LEU A 46 -5.31 2.82 0.65
C LEU A 46 -3.85 2.94 1.13
N MET A 47 -3.47 2.23 2.19
CA MET A 47 -2.10 2.22 2.69
C MET A 47 -1.13 1.68 1.63
N ALA A 48 -1.48 0.60 0.95
CA ALA A 48 -0.65 0.01 -0.10
C ALA A 48 -0.45 0.99 -1.27
N ALA A 49 -1.50 1.69 -1.71
CA ALA A 49 -1.41 2.67 -2.79
C ALA A 49 -0.43 3.80 -2.47
N TYR A 50 -0.46 4.35 -1.24
CA TYR A 50 0.54 5.35 -0.83
C TYR A 50 1.94 4.75 -0.75
N ALA A 51 2.09 3.58 -0.14
CA ALA A 51 3.40 2.94 0.02
C ALA A 51 4.08 2.67 -1.34
N GLU A 52 3.35 2.09 -2.30
CA GLU A 52 3.84 1.83 -3.64
C GLU A 52 4.18 3.13 -4.39
N GLY A 53 3.29 4.13 -4.34
CA GLY A 53 3.51 5.42 -5.00
C GLY A 53 4.73 6.18 -4.48
N LEU A 54 4.87 6.27 -3.15
CA LEU A 54 6.04 6.92 -2.53
C LEU A 54 7.32 6.13 -2.77
N ASN A 55 7.25 4.79 -2.83
CA ASN A 55 8.41 3.96 -3.17
C ASN A 55 8.90 4.20 -4.59
N ILE A 56 7.99 4.40 -5.56
CA ILE A 56 8.35 4.79 -6.93
C ILE A 56 9.09 6.14 -6.93
N ILE A 57 8.59 7.13 -6.17
CA ILE A 57 9.22 8.46 -6.07
C ILE A 57 10.60 8.37 -5.42
N LYS A 58 10.75 7.60 -4.33
CA LYS A 58 12.03 7.39 -3.65
C LYS A 58 13.10 6.82 -4.60
N HIS A 59 12.70 5.97 -5.55
CA HIS A 59 13.58 5.33 -6.53
C HIS A 59 13.69 6.11 -7.86
N ALA A 60 13.14 7.32 -7.95
CA ALA A 60 13.20 8.16 -9.15
C ALA A 60 14.60 8.74 -9.45
N ASN A 61 15.63 8.31 -8.71
CA ASN A 61 17.04 8.65 -8.87
C ASN A 61 17.87 7.55 -9.57
N LEU A 62 17.24 6.46 -10.03
CA LEU A 62 17.92 5.28 -10.58
C LEU A 62 18.95 5.60 -11.67
N GLY A 63 18.71 6.62 -12.49
CA GLY A 63 19.59 7.07 -13.56
C GLY A 63 20.78 7.93 -13.14
N LEU A 64 20.93 8.24 -11.84
CA LEU A 64 22.12 8.87 -11.26
C LEU A 64 23.22 7.86 -10.93
N HIS A 65 22.89 6.57 -10.88
CA HIS A 65 23.80 5.51 -10.46
C HIS A 65 24.26 4.66 -11.65
N GLU A 66 25.52 4.24 -11.66
CA GLU A 66 25.99 3.21 -12.59
C GLU A 66 25.38 1.86 -12.17
N GLN A 67 24.60 1.25 -13.07
CA GLN A 67 24.00 -0.06 -12.84
C GLN A 67 24.82 -1.13 -13.57
N PRO A 68 25.26 -2.20 -12.88
CA PRO A 68 25.84 -3.35 -13.57
C PRO A 68 24.78 -4.00 -14.45
N VAL A 69 25.07 -4.17 -15.74
CA VAL A 69 24.20 -4.91 -16.65
C VAL A 69 24.50 -6.40 -16.48
N ASP A 70 23.55 -7.14 -15.91
CA ASP A 70 23.66 -8.59 -15.72
C ASP A 70 22.34 -9.31 -16.00
N ALA A 71 22.35 -10.64 -15.93
CA ALA A 71 21.20 -11.49 -16.28
C ALA A 71 20.00 -11.37 -15.32
N GLU A 72 20.14 -10.61 -14.22
CA GLU A 72 19.09 -10.37 -13.23
C GLU A 72 18.63 -8.91 -13.19
N THR A 73 19.49 -7.96 -13.59
CA THR A 73 19.17 -6.54 -13.62
C THR A 73 18.88 -6.08 -15.05
N ALA A 74 17.61 -5.81 -15.35
CA ALA A 74 17.24 -5.19 -16.61
C ALA A 74 17.86 -3.79 -16.73
N PRO A 75 18.50 -3.44 -17.87
CA PRO A 75 19.05 -2.11 -18.05
C PRO A 75 17.95 -1.05 -18.10
N VAL A 76 18.21 0.11 -17.49
CA VAL A 76 17.35 1.28 -17.64
C VAL A 76 17.53 1.81 -19.06
N MET A 77 16.47 1.73 -19.87
CA MET A 77 16.54 2.13 -21.28
C MET A 77 16.86 3.62 -21.43
N ASP A 78 16.21 4.48 -20.63
CA ASP A 78 16.34 5.93 -20.71
C ASP A 78 16.67 6.54 -19.34
N PRO A 79 17.92 6.38 -18.85
CA PRO A 79 18.29 6.79 -17.49
C PRO A 79 18.16 8.30 -17.25
N GLN A 80 18.22 9.11 -18.31
CA GLN A 80 18.04 10.56 -18.24
C GLN A 80 16.70 10.98 -17.63
N TYR A 81 15.66 10.15 -17.72
CA TYR A 81 14.33 10.44 -17.14
C TYR A 81 14.16 10.02 -15.68
N TYR A 82 15.21 9.47 -15.06
CA TYR A 82 15.17 8.98 -13.67
C TYR A 82 16.32 9.55 -12.87
N ARG A 83 16.57 10.86 -13.01
CA ARG A 83 17.66 11.60 -12.35
C ARG A 83 17.16 12.58 -11.31
N TYR A 84 16.19 12.17 -10.50
CA TYR A 84 15.53 13.04 -9.53
C TYR A 84 15.84 12.64 -8.09
N GLU A 85 16.44 13.56 -7.34
CA GLU A 85 16.52 13.47 -5.88
C GLU A 85 15.31 14.20 -5.30
N ILE A 86 14.26 13.46 -4.97
CA ILE A 86 12.99 14.01 -4.51
C ILE A 86 12.88 13.82 -3.00
N ASP A 87 12.58 14.89 -2.27
CA ASP A 87 12.22 14.81 -0.85
C ASP A 87 10.79 14.27 -0.72
N VAL A 88 10.70 12.97 -0.39
CA VAL A 88 9.43 12.26 -0.24
C VAL A 88 8.60 12.80 0.93
N SER A 89 9.25 13.36 1.97
CA SER A 89 8.57 13.98 3.10
C SER A 89 7.82 15.24 2.66
N GLU A 90 8.49 16.10 1.89
CA GLU A 90 7.88 17.31 1.34
C GLU A 90 6.79 16.99 0.31
N VAL A 91 6.94 15.91 -0.48
CA VAL A 91 5.87 15.41 -1.36
C VAL A 91 4.63 15.00 -0.57
N ALA A 92 4.80 14.26 0.53
CA ALA A 92 3.67 13.88 1.37
C ALA A 92 3.00 15.13 1.98
N GLU A 93 3.77 16.12 2.42
CA GLU A 93 3.26 17.35 3.02
C GLU A 93 2.50 18.24 2.01
N VAL A 94 3.02 18.40 0.77
CA VAL A 94 2.35 19.23 -0.24
C VAL A 94 1.02 18.61 -0.68
N TRP A 95 0.92 17.29 -0.78
CA TRP A 95 -0.31 16.60 -1.17
C TRP A 95 -1.44 16.73 -0.15
N ARG A 96 -1.16 17.15 1.08
CA ARG A 96 -2.21 17.38 2.10
C ARG A 96 -3.11 18.57 1.78
N ARG A 97 -2.69 19.45 0.86
CA ARG A 97 -3.39 20.72 0.58
C ARG A 97 -3.86 20.78 -0.86
N GLY A 98 -5.16 20.58 -1.06
CA GLY A 98 -5.83 20.75 -2.36
C GLY A 98 -5.62 19.61 -3.35
N SER A 99 -4.88 18.56 -2.99
CA SER A 99 -4.76 17.37 -3.84
C SER A 99 -5.97 16.45 -3.68
N VAL A 100 -6.24 15.67 -4.73
CA VAL A 100 -7.30 14.64 -4.73
C VAL A 100 -6.99 13.49 -3.75
N VAL A 101 -5.71 13.26 -3.47
CA VAL A 101 -5.24 12.17 -2.61
C VAL A 101 -5.04 12.61 -1.16
N ALA A 102 -5.53 13.79 -0.76
CA ALA A 102 -5.51 14.21 0.64
C ALA A 102 -6.40 13.28 1.48
N SER A 103 -5.85 12.74 2.57
CA SER A 103 -6.58 11.85 3.48
C SER A 103 -5.92 11.80 4.87
N TRP A 104 -6.64 11.24 5.84
CA TRP A 104 -6.08 10.99 7.18
C TRP A 104 -4.84 10.08 7.14
N LEU A 105 -4.81 9.07 6.27
CA LEU A 105 -3.63 8.21 6.12
C LEU A 105 -2.43 9.00 5.58
N LEU A 106 -2.66 9.92 4.63
CA LEU A 106 -1.60 10.82 4.15
C LEU A 106 -1.09 11.75 5.27
N ASP A 107 -1.97 12.27 6.13
CA ASP A 107 -1.55 13.07 7.29
C ASP A 107 -0.60 12.27 8.21
N LEU A 108 -0.93 11.00 8.47
CA LEU A 108 -0.08 10.11 9.26
C LEU A 108 1.25 9.81 8.56
N THR A 109 1.23 9.59 7.25
CA THR A 109 2.44 9.37 6.44
C THR A 109 3.36 10.58 6.44
N ALA A 110 2.82 11.78 6.22
CA ALA A 110 3.59 13.02 6.27
C ALA A 110 4.21 13.25 7.66
N HIS A 111 3.45 12.99 8.74
CA HIS A 111 3.99 13.08 10.09
C HIS A 111 5.14 12.09 10.33
N ALA A 112 4.99 10.83 9.92
CA ALA A 112 6.04 9.83 10.07
C ALA A 112 7.31 10.23 9.30
N LEU A 113 7.18 10.63 8.04
CA LEU A 113 8.30 11.05 7.19
C LEU A 113 8.96 12.36 7.65
N SER A 114 8.19 13.26 8.28
CA SER A 114 8.77 14.47 8.89
C SER A 114 9.65 14.17 10.10
N THR A 115 9.40 13.02 10.75
CA THR A 115 10.18 12.57 11.92
C THR A 115 11.41 11.77 11.48
N ASP A 116 11.24 10.91 10.47
CA ASP A 116 12.30 10.06 9.91
C ASP A 116 12.04 9.85 8.41
N GLN A 117 12.79 10.56 7.56
CA GLN A 117 12.62 10.50 6.10
C GLN A 117 12.99 9.14 5.49
N ASP A 118 13.84 8.36 6.17
CA ASP A 118 14.30 7.06 5.70
C ASP A 118 13.58 5.91 6.40
N LEU A 119 12.70 6.21 7.36
CA LEU A 119 11.95 5.21 8.14
C LEU A 119 12.88 4.16 8.77
N SER A 120 14.07 4.58 9.19
CA SER A 120 15.16 3.76 9.74
C SER A 120 14.76 2.91 10.95
N GLY A 121 13.74 3.33 11.71
CA GLY A 121 13.19 2.56 12.82
C GLY A 121 12.32 1.36 12.43
N PHE A 122 12.03 1.16 11.14
CA PHE A 122 11.13 0.11 10.65
C PHE A 122 11.89 -0.94 9.84
N THR A 123 11.60 -2.22 10.10
CA THR A 123 12.23 -3.36 9.40
C THR A 123 11.54 -3.74 8.08
N GLY A 124 10.43 -3.10 7.73
CA GLY A 124 9.62 -3.45 6.57
C GLY A 124 8.73 -4.69 6.72
N ARG A 125 8.75 -5.39 7.87
CA ARG A 125 7.86 -6.54 8.12
C ARG A 125 6.48 -6.06 8.60
N VAL A 126 5.44 -6.27 7.78
CA VAL A 126 4.09 -5.75 8.06
C VAL A 126 3.15 -6.86 8.53
N SER A 127 2.49 -6.65 9.67
CA SER A 127 1.49 -7.57 10.22
C SER A 127 0.08 -7.33 9.64
N ASP A 128 -0.79 -8.31 9.84
CA ASP A 128 -2.22 -8.24 9.54
C ASP A 128 -3.03 -8.81 10.72
N SER A 129 -4.17 -8.20 11.05
CA SER A 129 -4.98 -8.52 12.25
C SER A 129 -6.18 -9.44 11.99
N GLY A 130 -6.41 -9.82 10.74
CA GLY A 130 -7.49 -10.73 10.34
C GLY A 130 -8.56 -10.11 9.44
N GLU A 131 -8.95 -8.84 9.66
CA GLU A 131 -10.07 -8.23 8.91
C GLU A 131 -9.79 -8.09 7.41
N GLY A 132 -8.53 -7.85 7.03
CA GLY A 132 -8.12 -7.87 5.62
C GLY A 132 -8.32 -9.25 4.97
N ARG A 133 -8.03 -10.33 5.72
CA ARG A 133 -8.26 -11.71 5.27
C ARG A 133 -9.75 -12.00 5.12
N TRP A 134 -10.55 -11.67 6.12
CA TRP A 134 -11.99 -11.92 6.07
C TRP A 134 -12.67 -11.12 4.97
N THR A 135 -12.20 -9.90 4.68
CA THR A 135 -12.68 -9.11 3.52
C THR A 135 -12.39 -9.82 2.20
N ALA A 136 -11.17 -10.31 2.00
CA ALA A 136 -10.80 -11.04 0.78
C ALA A 136 -11.61 -12.35 0.64
N MET A 137 -11.83 -13.07 1.74
CA MET A 137 -12.66 -14.27 1.75
C MET A 137 -14.12 -13.96 1.40
N ALA A 138 -14.71 -12.92 2.00
CA ALA A 138 -16.08 -12.50 1.70
C ALA A 138 -16.23 -12.14 0.21
N ALA A 139 -15.27 -11.41 -0.36
CA ALA A 139 -15.28 -11.08 -1.78
C ALA A 139 -15.28 -12.33 -2.69
N ILE A 140 -14.52 -13.38 -2.32
CA ILE A 140 -14.51 -14.65 -3.05
C ILE A 140 -15.86 -15.36 -2.96
N GLU A 141 -16.41 -15.50 -1.75
CA GLU A 141 -17.71 -16.16 -1.52
C GLU A 141 -18.86 -15.44 -2.25
N GLU A 142 -18.80 -14.11 -2.33
CA GLU A 142 -19.79 -13.28 -3.02
C GLU A 142 -19.56 -13.21 -4.54
N GLY A 143 -18.44 -13.71 -5.06
CA GLY A 143 -18.06 -13.59 -6.47
C GLY A 143 -17.75 -12.14 -6.89
N VAL A 144 -17.29 -11.30 -5.96
CA VAL A 144 -16.96 -9.88 -6.18
C VAL A 144 -15.44 -9.71 -6.41
N PRO A 145 -15.00 -9.14 -7.55
CA PRO A 145 -13.58 -8.89 -7.79
C PRO A 145 -13.00 -7.86 -6.81
N ALA A 146 -11.94 -8.24 -6.08
CA ALA A 146 -11.24 -7.38 -5.12
C ALA A 146 -9.71 -7.35 -5.31
N PRO A 147 -9.17 -7.11 -6.51
CA PRO A 147 -7.74 -7.27 -6.79
C PRO A 147 -6.85 -6.35 -5.94
N VAL A 148 -7.26 -5.10 -5.70
CA VAL A 148 -6.48 -4.13 -4.91
C VAL A 148 -6.37 -4.57 -3.45
N ILE A 149 -7.49 -4.98 -2.83
CA ILE A 149 -7.50 -5.44 -1.44
C ILE A 149 -6.69 -6.73 -1.30
N SER A 150 -6.85 -7.68 -2.23
CA SER A 150 -6.08 -8.92 -2.25
C SER A 150 -4.58 -8.69 -2.43
N SER A 151 -4.19 -7.78 -3.32
CA SER A 151 -2.78 -7.43 -3.53
C SER A 151 -2.17 -6.76 -2.29
N ALA A 152 -2.90 -5.82 -1.69
CA ALA A 152 -2.48 -5.15 -0.45
C ALA A 152 -2.36 -6.11 0.74
N LEU A 153 -3.14 -7.20 0.76
CA LEU A 153 -2.99 -8.26 1.74
C LEU A 153 -1.76 -9.15 1.44
N ASN A 154 -1.58 -9.52 0.18
CA ASN A 154 -0.44 -10.34 -0.26
C ASN A 154 0.91 -9.65 -0.05
N SER A 155 0.99 -8.32 -0.24
CA SER A 155 2.22 -7.56 0.01
C SER A 155 2.65 -7.62 1.49
N ARG A 156 1.70 -7.73 2.43
CA ARG A 156 2.01 -7.99 3.85
C ARG A 156 2.53 -9.40 4.08
N PHE A 157 2.07 -10.37 3.30
CA PHE A 157 2.55 -11.75 3.40
C PHE A 157 3.99 -11.86 2.87
N SER A 158 4.26 -11.30 1.69
CA SER A 158 5.61 -11.25 1.12
C SER A 158 6.58 -10.46 1.99
N SER A 159 6.16 -9.35 2.61
CA SER A 159 6.99 -8.59 3.55
C SER A 159 7.52 -9.42 4.73
N ARG A 160 6.90 -10.58 5.00
CA ARG A 160 7.30 -11.50 6.07
C ARG A 160 8.09 -12.72 5.56
N GLY A 161 8.34 -12.81 4.25
CA GLY A 161 9.03 -13.90 3.57
C GLY A 161 8.14 -15.10 3.22
N ALA A 162 6.82 -14.93 3.18
CA ALA A 162 5.88 -16.02 2.89
C ALA A 162 5.94 -16.51 1.42
N ASP A 163 6.54 -15.74 0.53
CA ASP A 163 6.80 -16.01 -0.88
C ASP A 163 8.16 -16.67 -1.16
N ALA A 164 9.05 -16.76 -0.16
CA ALA A 164 10.42 -17.24 -0.34
C ALA A 164 10.54 -18.64 -0.99
N PHE A 165 9.57 -19.54 -0.77
CA PHE A 165 9.56 -20.83 -1.47
C PHE A 165 9.17 -20.68 -2.95
N ALA A 166 8.18 -19.84 -3.25
CA ALA A 166 7.79 -19.54 -4.62
C ALA A 166 8.96 -18.91 -5.39
N ASP A 167 9.66 -17.95 -4.79
CA ASP A 167 10.83 -17.30 -5.39
C ASP A 167 11.96 -18.30 -5.69
N LYS A 168 12.25 -19.22 -4.76
CA LYS A 168 13.22 -20.31 -4.99
C LYS A 168 12.82 -21.20 -6.16
N VAL A 169 11.53 -21.50 -6.31
CA VAL A 169 11.03 -22.28 -7.46
C VAL A 169 11.22 -21.50 -8.77
N LEU A 170 10.98 -20.18 -8.77
CA LEU A 170 11.26 -19.32 -9.94
C LEU A 170 12.74 -19.33 -10.31
N SER A 171 13.65 -19.16 -9.34
CA SER A 171 15.10 -19.25 -9.55
C SER A 171 15.52 -20.62 -10.07
N ALA A 172 14.99 -21.70 -9.50
CA ALA A 172 15.25 -23.06 -9.96
C ALA A 172 14.81 -23.25 -11.42
N MET A 173 13.59 -22.82 -11.79
CA MET A 173 13.14 -22.91 -13.19
C MET A 173 14.05 -22.14 -14.14
N ARG A 174 14.40 -20.87 -13.83
CA ARG A 174 15.31 -20.06 -14.65
C ARG A 174 16.67 -20.70 -14.86
N LYS A 175 17.18 -21.38 -13.83
CA LYS A 175 18.41 -22.16 -13.91
C LYS A 175 18.24 -23.36 -14.84
N GLU A 176 17.17 -24.15 -14.69
CA GLU A 176 16.96 -25.37 -15.47
C GLU A 176 16.73 -25.10 -16.97
N PHE A 177 15.92 -24.10 -17.34
CA PHE A 177 15.65 -23.86 -18.77
C PHE A 177 16.65 -22.90 -19.45
N GLY A 178 17.23 -21.95 -18.71
CA GLY A 178 18.01 -20.85 -19.27
C GLY A 178 19.47 -20.79 -18.81
N GLY A 179 19.88 -21.68 -17.89
CA GLY A 179 21.22 -21.63 -17.30
C GLY A 179 21.48 -20.39 -16.43
N HIS A 180 20.43 -19.63 -16.07
CA HIS A 180 20.58 -18.44 -15.24
C HIS A 180 20.89 -18.84 -13.79
N ALA A 181 22.15 -18.69 -13.38
CA ALA A 181 22.55 -18.88 -12.00
C ALA A 181 22.07 -17.69 -11.15
N GLU A 182 21.32 -17.99 -10.09
CA GLU A 182 20.93 -17.00 -9.07
C GLU A 182 22.18 -16.44 -8.38
N LYS A 183 22.24 -15.13 -8.15
CA LYS A 183 23.31 -14.52 -7.36
C LYS A 183 23.34 -15.09 -5.95
N THR A 184 24.51 -15.55 -5.51
CA THR A 184 24.75 -15.97 -4.12
C THR A 184 24.98 -14.73 -3.24
N GLY A 185 23.92 -14.01 -2.93
CA GLY A 185 23.92 -12.88 -1.98
C GLY A 185 22.64 -12.96 -1.16
N GLY A 186 22.74 -13.44 0.09
CA GLY A 186 21.60 -13.61 0.96
C GLY A 186 20.88 -12.29 1.23
N LEU A 187 19.55 -12.34 1.32
CA LEU A 187 18.75 -11.34 2.02
C LEU A 187 19.28 -11.27 3.47
N ALA A 188 20.04 -10.21 3.77
CA ALA A 188 20.36 -9.81 5.14
C ALA A 188 19.25 -8.91 5.67
#